data_AF-A0A9D2UGF9-F1
#
_entry.id   AF-A0A9D2UGF9-F1
#
_cell.length_a   1.000
_cell.length_b   1.000
_cell.length_c   1.000
_cell.angle_alpha   90.00
_cell.angle_beta   90.00
_cell.angle_gamma   90.00
#
_symmetry.space_group_name_H-M   'P 1'
#
loop_
_entity.id
_entity.type
_entity.pdbx_description
1 polymer ?
#
loop_
_entity_poly.entity_id
_entity_poly.type
_entity_poly.pdbx_seq_one_letter_code
_entity_poly.pdbx_strand_id
1 'polypeptide(L)'
;LTESQAQEQAAVEGFEITVKEQKFGDVAYGWAMDDSEGVCKLIARKDTGELLGAHLIGEESPTLIQPLIQAMSFGLSARDMARGQYWIHPALTEVVENALLGLELD
;
A
#
# COMPACT_ATOMS: atom_id res chain seq x y z
N LEU A 1 -10.85 1.46 3.54
CA LEU A 1 -11.17 2.18 4.78
C LEU A 1 -10.18 3.32 4.99
N THR A 2 -10.60 4.41 5.63
CA THR A 2 -9.66 5.36 6.25
C THR A 2 -9.02 4.72 7.49
N GLU A 3 -7.99 5.36 8.04
CA GLU A 3 -7.30 4.86 9.23
C GLU A 3 -8.20 4.82 10.47
N SER A 4 -9.01 5.86 10.70
CA SER A 4 -10.01 5.88 11.78
C SER A 4 -11.01 4.74 11.64
N GLN A 5 -11.54 4.52 10.43
CA GLN A 5 -12.49 3.44 10.16
C GLN A 5 -11.86 2.06 10.40
N ALA A 6 -10.60 1.87 10.00
CA ALA A 6 -9.88 0.62 10.23
C ALA A 6 -9.62 0.38 11.72
N GLN A 7 -9.26 1.41 12.49
CA GLN A 7 -9.09 1.32 13.95
C GLN A 7 -10.39 0.98 14.67
N GLU A 8 -11.50 1.61 14.27
CA GLU A 8 -12.83 1.31 14.81
C GLU A 8 -13.22 -0.15 14.55
N GLN A 9 -13.02 -0.63 13.33
CA GLN A 9 -13.30 -2.02 12.98
C GLN A 9 -12.40 -3.00 13.75
N ALA A 10 -11.09 -2.70 13.84
CA ALA A 10 -10.12 -3.50 14.58
C ALA A 10 -10.49 -3.66 16.07
N ALA A 11 -10.98 -2.58 16.70
CA ALA A 11 -11.44 -2.61 18.08
C ALA A 11 -12.69 -3.48 18.30
N VAL A 12 -13.57 -3.56 17.30
CA VAL A 12 -14.80 -4.38 17.35
C VAL A 12 -14.50 -5.85 17.08
N GLU A 13 -13.64 -6.14 16.10
CA GLU A 13 -13.37 -7.50 15.63
C GLU A 13 -12.18 -8.17 16.34
N GLY A 14 -11.37 -7.40 17.07
CA GLY A 14 -10.28 -7.91 17.90
C GLY A 14 -9.01 -8.26 17.14
N PHE A 15 -8.56 -7.39 16.24
CA PHE A 15 -7.26 -7.50 15.55
C PHE A 15 -6.43 -6.22 15.66
N GLU A 16 -5.16 -6.26 15.29
CA GLU A 16 -4.30 -5.08 15.18
C GLU A 16 -4.11 -4.66 13.72
N ILE A 17 -3.95 -3.36 13.48
CA ILE A 17 -3.65 -2.82 12.16
C ILE A 17 -2.19 -2.39 12.05
N THR A 18 -1.71 -2.34 10.82
CA THR A 18 -0.47 -1.67 10.44
C THR A 18 -0.77 -0.67 9.33
N VAL A 19 -0.04 0.44 9.35
CA VAL A 19 -0.20 1.55 8.41
C VAL A 19 1.17 1.88 7.86
N LYS A 20 1.29 1.93 6.54
CA LYS A 20 2.52 2.35 5.85
C LYS A 20 2.22 3.51 4.93
N GLU A 21 2.93 4.61 5.15
CA GLU A 21 3.02 5.72 4.22
C GLU A 21 4.34 5.64 3.45
N GLN A 22 4.26 5.72 2.13
CA GLN A 22 5.38 5.69 1.20
C GLN A 22 5.33 6.91 0.30
N LYS A 23 6.38 7.73 0.30
CA LYS A 23 6.45 8.89 -0.60
C LYS A 23 6.87 8.45 -1.99
N PHE A 24 6.41 9.19 -2.99
CA PHE A 24 6.78 8.95 -4.38
C PHE A 24 8.26 9.26 -4.61
N GLY A 25 8.75 10.39 -4.10
CA GLY A 25 10.17 10.77 -4.17
C GLY A 25 11.17 9.81 -3.53
N ASP A 26 10.70 8.88 -2.69
CA ASP A 26 11.56 7.89 -2.03
C ASP A 26 11.89 6.67 -2.93
N VAL A 27 11.25 6.53 -4.10
CA VAL A 27 11.59 5.48 -5.09
C VAL A 27 12.33 6.07 -6.28
N ALA A 28 13.10 5.23 -7.01
CA ALA A 28 14.00 5.71 -8.07
C ALA A 28 13.31 6.55 -9.15
N TYR A 29 12.14 6.11 -9.62
CA TYR A 29 11.40 6.85 -10.64
C TYR A 29 10.80 8.17 -10.10
N GLY A 30 10.26 8.17 -8.88
CA GLY A 30 9.72 9.39 -8.27
C GLY A 30 10.82 10.41 -7.93
N TRP A 31 11.99 9.94 -7.49
CA TRP A 31 13.19 10.77 -7.36
C TRP A 31 13.59 11.40 -8.71
N ALA A 32 13.58 10.62 -9.80
CA ALA A 32 13.91 11.13 -11.13
C ALA A 32 12.89 12.15 -11.67
N MET A 33 11.65 12.09 -11.18
CA MET A 33 10.62 13.09 -11.47
C MET A 33 10.72 14.36 -10.61
N ASP A 34 11.64 14.40 -9.64
CA ASP A 34 11.73 15.46 -8.62
C ASP A 34 10.42 15.59 -7.82
N ASP A 35 9.73 14.47 -7.57
CA ASP A 35 8.50 14.46 -6.78
C ASP A 35 8.80 14.64 -5.29
N SER A 36 8.11 15.59 -4.66
CA SER A 36 8.23 15.87 -3.22
C SER A 36 6.89 15.88 -2.46
N GLU A 37 5.79 15.63 -3.16
CA GLU A 37 4.43 15.77 -2.62
C GLU A 37 3.65 14.45 -2.63
N GLY A 38 3.94 13.55 -3.57
CA GLY A 38 3.20 12.33 -3.79
C GLY A 38 3.34 11.32 -2.64
N VAL A 39 2.24 10.63 -2.33
CA VAL A 39 2.15 9.67 -1.24
C VAL A 39 1.22 8.50 -1.56
N CYS A 40 1.64 7.30 -1.16
CA CYS A 40 0.82 6.09 -1.11
C CYS A 40 0.71 5.63 0.35
N LYS A 41 -0.52 5.57 0.89
CA LYS A 41 -0.81 5.05 2.22
C LYS A 41 -1.60 3.76 2.14
N LEU A 42 -1.05 2.69 2.72
CA LEU A 42 -1.71 1.41 2.88
C LEU A 42 -2.05 1.14 4.34
N ILE A 43 -3.17 0.45 4.55
CA ILE A 43 -3.64 0.00 5.85
C ILE A 43 -3.94 -1.49 5.73
N ALA A 44 -3.40 -2.30 6.62
CA ALA A 44 -3.61 -3.75 6.62
C ALA A 44 -3.79 -4.30 8.04
N ARG A 45 -4.35 -5.50 8.14
CA ARG A 45 -4.30 -6.31 9.36
C ARG A 45 -2.90 -6.87 9.58
N LYS A 46 -2.39 -6.82 10.82
CA LYS A 46 -1.07 -7.36 11.15
C LYS A 46 -0.98 -8.88 11.04
N ASP A 47 -2.02 -9.57 11.49
CA ASP A 47 -2.07 -11.03 11.62
C ASP A 47 -2.25 -11.76 10.29
N THR A 48 -3.07 -11.21 9.38
CA THR A 48 -3.39 -11.85 8.09
C THR A 48 -2.74 -11.19 6.89
N GLY A 49 -2.29 -9.94 7.02
CA GLY A 49 -1.89 -9.12 5.89
C GLY A 49 -3.05 -8.70 4.99
N GLU A 50 -4.30 -8.87 5.40
CA GLU A 50 -5.47 -8.39 4.66
C GLU A 50 -5.40 -6.86 4.49
N LEU A 51 -5.46 -6.39 3.23
CA LEU A 51 -5.52 -4.96 2.93
C LEU A 51 -6.90 -4.42 3.28
N LEU A 52 -6.94 -3.43 4.18
CA LEU A 52 -8.16 -2.75 4.64
C LEU A 52 -8.40 -1.43 3.91
N GLY A 53 -7.34 -0.80 3.41
CA GLY A 53 -7.44 0.48 2.71
C GLY A 53 -6.17 0.87 1.95
N ALA A 54 -6.38 1.63 0.88
CA ALA A 54 -5.32 2.23 0.07
C ALA A 54 -5.73 3.66 -0.29
N HIS A 55 -4.79 4.61 -0.16
CA HIS A 55 -4.98 6.01 -0.54
C HIS A 55 -3.74 6.49 -1.26
N LEU A 56 -3.93 7.09 -2.43
CA LEU A 56 -2.83 7.59 -3.25
C LEU A 56 -3.13 9.04 -3.66
N ILE A 57 -2.11 9.88 -3.57
CA ILE A 57 -2.10 11.25 -4.10
C ILE A 57 -0.77 11.40 -4.83
N GLY A 58 -0.80 11.81 -6.10
CA GLY A 58 0.39 11.93 -6.95
C GLY A 58 0.13 11.47 -8.37
N GLU A 59 1.16 11.61 -9.22
CA GLU A 59 1.12 11.23 -10.63
C GLU A 59 0.67 9.76 -10.81
N GLU A 60 -0.15 9.47 -11.83
CA GLU A 60 -0.61 8.10 -12.14
C GLU A 60 -1.36 7.38 -11.00
N SER A 61 -1.81 8.06 -9.93
CA SER A 61 -2.55 7.43 -8.82
C SER A 61 -3.73 6.54 -9.24
N PRO A 62 -4.58 6.91 -10.24
CA PRO A 62 -5.65 6.03 -10.73
C PRO A 62 -5.14 4.72 -11.35
N THR A 63 -3.95 4.74 -11.96
CA THR A 63 -3.30 3.55 -12.53
C THR A 63 -2.66 2.72 -11.42
N LEU A 64 -1.96 3.37 -10.47
CA LEU A 64 -1.25 2.73 -9.38
C LEU A 64 -2.17 2.07 -8.35
N ILE A 65 -3.39 2.56 -8.16
CA ILE A 65 -4.34 1.95 -7.20
C ILE A 65 -4.96 0.65 -7.73
N GLN A 66 -5.01 0.45 -9.05
CA GLN A 66 -5.60 -0.72 -9.70
C GLN A 66 -5.06 -2.07 -9.17
N PRO A 67 -3.74 -2.30 -9.04
CA PRO A 67 -3.22 -3.54 -8.46
C PRO A 67 -3.67 -3.79 -7.00
N LEU A 68 -3.88 -2.73 -6.22
CA LEU A 68 -4.37 -2.85 -4.83
C LEU A 68 -5.86 -3.21 -4.82
N ILE A 69 -6.67 -2.62 -5.71
CA ILE A 69 -8.06 -3.01 -5.93
C ILE A 69 -8.14 -4.49 -6.33
N GLN A 70 -7.26 -4.95 -7.21
CA GLN A 70 -7.16 -6.34 -7.61
C GLN A 70 -6.85 -7.25 -6.41
N ALA A 71 -5.82 -6.91 -5.62
CA ALA A 71 -5.45 -7.68 -4.43
C ALA A 71 -6.63 -7.79 -3.45
N MET A 72 -7.30 -6.67 -3.14
CA MET A 72 -8.47 -6.65 -2.26
C MET A 72 -9.64 -7.46 -2.82
N SER A 73 -9.92 -7.36 -4.13
CA SER A 73 -11.03 -8.06 -4.77
C SER A 73 -10.84 -9.58 -4.82
N PHE A 74 -9.60 -10.04 -4.89
CA PHE A 74 -9.26 -11.46 -4.93
C PHE A 74 -8.80 -12.03 -3.57
N GLY A 75 -8.82 -11.23 -2.51
CA GLY A 75 -8.41 -11.67 -1.16
C GLY A 75 -6.91 -11.99 -1.06
N LEU A 76 -6.07 -11.34 -1.87
CA LEU A 76 -4.62 -11.52 -1.81
C LEU A 76 -4.05 -10.75 -0.62
N SER A 77 -3.22 -11.39 0.19
CA SER A 77 -2.54 -10.72 1.31
C SER A 77 -1.54 -9.68 0.81
N ALA A 78 -1.25 -8.66 1.61
CA ALA A 78 -0.22 -7.67 1.32
C ALA A 78 1.16 -8.31 1.11
N ARG A 79 1.47 -9.38 1.87
CA ARG A 79 2.72 -10.13 1.76
C ARG A 79 2.83 -10.84 0.40
N ASP A 80 1.74 -11.46 -0.05
CA ASP A 80 1.68 -12.14 -1.34
C ASP A 80 1.69 -11.14 -2.49
N MET A 81 0.99 -10.01 -2.35
CA MET A 81 0.99 -8.97 -3.37
C MET A 81 2.38 -8.33 -3.54
N ALA A 82 3.11 -8.14 -2.44
CA ALA A 82 4.47 -7.59 -2.49
C ALA A 82 5.45 -8.50 -3.23
N ARG A 83 5.33 -9.83 -3.10
CA ARG A 83 6.36 -10.79 -3.52
C ARG A 83 5.93 -11.79 -4.61
N GLY A 84 4.64 -11.86 -4.92
CA GLY A 84 4.07 -12.85 -5.84
C GLY A 84 4.21 -12.50 -7.33
N GLN A 85 4.43 -11.22 -7.64
CA GLN A 85 4.71 -10.73 -9.00
C GLN A 85 6.06 -10.00 -9.06
N TYR A 86 6.49 -9.68 -10.28
CA TYR A 86 7.63 -8.80 -10.50
C TYR A 86 7.19 -7.34 -10.61
N TRP A 87 7.89 -6.48 -9.88
CA TRP A 87 7.76 -5.03 -9.99
C TRP A 87 8.80 -4.50 -10.96
N ILE A 88 8.38 -3.57 -11.82
CA ILE A 88 9.25 -2.99 -12.84
C ILE A 88 10.18 -1.98 -12.15
N HIS A 89 11.48 -2.06 -12.46
CA HIS A 89 12.47 -1.10 -12.00
C HIS A 89 13.22 -0.47 -13.18
N PRO A 90 13.37 0.88 -13.23
CA PRO A 90 12.68 1.85 -12.40
C PRO A 90 11.26 2.15 -12.92
N ALA A 91 10.25 2.22 -12.04
CA ALA A 91 8.89 2.66 -12.38
C ALA A 91 8.11 3.15 -11.14
N LEU A 92 7.09 3.99 -11.33
CA LEU A 92 6.23 4.45 -10.22
C LEU A 92 5.50 3.32 -9.48
N THR A 93 5.35 2.15 -10.09
CA THR A 93 4.80 0.96 -9.43
C THR A 93 5.61 0.53 -8.20
N GLU A 94 6.90 0.89 -8.13
CA GLU A 94 7.74 0.67 -6.95
C GLU A 94 7.22 1.41 -5.71
N VAL A 95 6.44 2.49 -5.86
CA VAL A 95 5.80 3.17 -4.71
C VAL A 95 4.82 2.23 -4.02
N VAL A 96 4.02 1.49 -4.81
CA VAL A 96 3.08 0.49 -4.29
C VAL A 96 3.83 -0.69 -3.68
N GLU A 97 4.87 -1.19 -4.35
CA GLU A 97 5.73 -2.26 -3.83
C GLU A 97 6.33 -1.89 -2.46
N ASN A 98 6.98 -0.73 -2.34
CA ASN A 98 7.62 -0.30 -1.11
C ASN A 98 6.60 -0.02 0.00
N ALA A 99 5.41 0.48 -0.35
CA ALA A 99 4.32 0.62 0.61
C ALA A 99 3.86 -0.75 1.13
N LEU A 100 3.75 -1.77 0.28
CA LEU A 100 3.39 -3.13 0.70
C LEU A 100 4.48 -3.76 1.57
N LEU A 101 5.75 -3.62 1.16
CA LEU A 101 6.91 -4.17 1.89
C LEU A 101 7.14 -3.49 3.24
N GLY A 102 6.75 -2.22 3.38
CA GLY A 102 6.88 -1.45 4.61
C GLY A 102 5.77 -1.67 5.64
N LEU A 103 4.76 -2.51 5.34
CA LEU A 103 3.76 -2.90 6.33
C LEU A 103 4.39 -3.83 7.37
N GLU A 104 4.26 -3.48 8.65
CA GLU A 104 4.68 -4.31 9.77
C GLU A 104 3.67 -5.45 10.00
N LEU A 105 3.89 -6.58 9.34
CA LEU A 105 3.08 -7.80 9.45
C LEU A 105 3.79 -8.86 10.32
N ASP A 106 2.99 -9.72 10.96
CA ASP A 106 3.48 -10.83 11.81
C ASP A 106 4.02 -12.03 11.01
#